data_AF-A0A1X1TXM4-F1
#
_entry.id   AF-A0A1X1TXM4-F1
#
_cell.length_a   1.000
_cell.length_b   1.000
_cell.length_c   1.000
_cell.angle_alpha   90.00
_cell.angle_beta   90.00
_cell.angle_gamma   90.00
#
_symmetry.space_group_name_H-M   'P 1'
#
loop_
_entity.id
_entity.type
_entity.pdbx_description
1 polymer ?
#
loop_
_entity_poly.entity_id
_entity_poly.type
_entity_poly.pdbx_seq_one_letter_code
_entity_poly.pdbx_strand_id
1 'polypeptide(L)'
;MDASPADVTRVRHTVDAHHGAVTEQAPTEAPTVVSSEGPTVPIQLARPGHRFWTKELALALAGMLATLITAVTASYFAYQTSVATAETVRKQSDVEFARNERKSTYTELLAKMQIMVAIEQEVDISRYNRDADPLTEPAFLDEIGKWESASLQLSNAAAAVDLVGSASMRLRTLALREANNSLSTAYAALNTEYLHNPTNRQKIDATIREFDSRRTAMIRARVDLIDEARADLGMLGNRP
;
A
#
# COMPACT_ATOMS: atom_id res chain seq x y z
N MET A 1 -0.80 38.82 0.22
CA MET A 1 -1.20 38.01 1.39
C MET A 1 -1.34 36.58 0.94
N ASP A 2 -0.61 35.60 1.45
CA ASP A 2 0.73 35.48 1.99
C ASP A 2 0.89 33.97 2.26
N ALA A 3 2.13 33.50 2.30
CA ALA A 3 2.51 32.11 2.27
C ALA A 3 2.15 31.28 3.53
N SER A 4 2.00 29.97 3.28
CA SER A 4 2.36 28.78 4.09
C SER A 4 1.75 28.53 5.49
N PRO A 5 1.26 27.31 5.78
CA PRO A 5 0.91 26.90 7.14
C PRO A 5 2.11 26.34 7.92
N ALA A 6 2.37 27.02 9.04
CA ALA A 6 2.68 26.53 10.39
C ALA A 6 3.67 25.36 10.60
N ASP A 7 4.87 25.79 10.99
CA ASP A 7 5.83 25.14 11.89
C ASP A 7 5.17 24.77 13.25
N VAL A 8 5.31 23.52 13.69
CA VAL A 8 4.87 23.05 15.02
C VAL A 8 6.04 22.36 15.72
N THR A 9 6.96 23.18 16.22
CA THR A 9 7.82 22.83 17.35
C THR A 9 7.22 23.43 18.63
N ARG A 10 6.71 22.60 19.54
CA ARG A 10 6.43 23.04 20.92
C ARG A 10 6.82 21.99 21.95
N VAL A 11 8.06 22.15 22.41
CA VAL A 11 8.57 21.65 23.68
C VAL A 11 8.05 22.55 24.80
N ARG A 12 7.37 22.00 25.81
CA ARG A 12 7.62 22.24 27.24
C ARG A 12 6.54 21.64 28.16
N HIS A 13 7.03 20.79 29.06
CA HIS A 13 6.79 20.77 30.51
C HIS A 13 5.35 20.93 31.04
N THR A 14 4.85 19.85 31.64
CA THR A 14 4.12 19.91 32.91
C THR A 14 4.91 19.14 33.96
N VAL A 15 5.36 19.88 34.97
CA VAL A 15 6.00 19.43 36.20
C VAL A 15 5.04 19.83 37.33
N ASP A 16 4.98 18.95 38.33
CA ASP A 16 4.46 19.11 39.69
C ASP A 16 2.97 18.95 39.98
N ALA A 17 2.67 17.83 40.65
CA ALA A 17 2.10 17.86 41.98
C ALA A 17 2.58 16.66 42.83
N HIS A 18 3.66 16.90 43.58
CA HIS A 18 3.92 16.54 45.00
C HIS A 18 3.83 15.06 45.46
N HIS A 19 4.60 14.53 46.42
CA HIS A 19 5.53 15.10 47.40
C HIS A 19 6.32 13.94 48.04
N GLY A 20 7.60 14.19 48.38
CA GLY A 20 8.20 13.76 49.64
C GLY A 20 8.61 12.28 49.83
N ALA A 21 9.91 12.00 49.76
CA ALA A 21 10.69 11.54 50.93
C ALA A 21 12.11 11.16 50.49
N VAL A 22 13.08 11.88 51.05
CA VAL A 22 14.49 11.49 51.13
C VAL A 22 14.60 10.43 52.21
N THR A 23 15.29 9.32 51.93
CA THR A 23 15.94 8.51 52.99
C THR A 23 17.14 7.75 52.44
N GLU A 24 18.31 8.22 52.84
CA GLU A 24 19.59 7.51 52.89
C GLU A 24 19.61 6.66 54.17
N GLN A 25 19.84 5.33 54.08
CA GLN A 25 20.46 4.48 55.12
C GLN A 25 20.46 2.98 54.73
N ALA A 26 21.66 2.39 54.63
CA ALA A 26 21.93 0.98 54.95
C ALA A 26 22.05 0.84 56.50
N PRO A 27 22.25 -0.34 57.18
CA PRO A 27 22.67 -1.68 56.68
C PRO A 27 22.09 -2.93 57.47
N THR A 28 22.63 -4.13 57.12
CA THR A 28 23.00 -5.28 58.02
C THR A 28 22.19 -6.60 58.02
N GLU A 29 22.87 -7.65 57.48
CA GLU A 29 23.12 -9.08 57.91
C GLU A 29 22.07 -9.89 58.72
N ALA A 30 21.98 -11.23 58.71
CA ALA A 30 22.97 -12.33 58.78
C ALA A 30 22.24 -13.71 58.67
N PRO A 31 22.80 -14.90 59.01
CA PRO A 31 24.06 -15.58 58.62
C PRO A 31 23.84 -17.06 58.19
N THR A 32 24.90 -17.74 57.75
CA THR A 32 25.09 -19.18 58.08
C THR A 32 26.58 -19.47 58.25
N VAL A 33 26.93 -19.99 59.43
CA VAL A 33 28.27 -20.36 59.90
C VAL A 33 28.50 -21.85 59.69
N VAL A 34 29.67 -22.26 59.20
CA VAL A 34 30.37 -23.46 59.69
C VAL A 34 31.88 -23.22 59.69
N SER A 35 32.48 -23.48 60.85
CA SER A 35 33.90 -23.37 61.21
C SER A 35 34.86 -24.12 60.30
N SER A 36 36.05 -23.56 60.12
CA SER A 36 37.28 -24.35 60.03
C SER A 36 38.41 -23.62 60.76
N GLU A 37 38.77 -24.18 61.90
CA GLU A 37 39.94 -23.84 62.69
C GLU A 37 41.14 -24.53 62.03
N GLY A 38 42.09 -23.74 61.53
CA GLY A 38 43.31 -24.21 60.87
C GLY A 38 44.31 -23.07 60.86
N PRO A 39 45.61 -23.34 61.11
CA PRO A 39 46.56 -22.34 61.58
C PRO A 39 46.70 -21.21 60.58
N THR A 40 46.68 -19.98 61.09
CA THR A 40 47.10 -18.77 60.40
C THR A 40 48.53 -18.93 59.90
N VAL A 41 48.68 -19.49 58.71
CA VAL A 41 49.91 -19.35 57.93
C VAL A 41 50.00 -17.86 57.62
N PRO A 42 51.05 -17.15 58.07
CA PRO A 42 51.22 -15.77 57.67
C PRO A 42 51.26 -15.75 56.15
N ILE A 43 50.33 -15.05 55.52
CA ILE A 43 50.46 -14.66 54.12
C ILE A 43 51.73 -13.82 54.08
N GLN A 44 52.84 -14.46 53.70
CA GLN A 44 54.01 -13.73 53.28
C GLN A 44 53.57 -12.98 52.03
N LEU A 45 53.19 -11.71 52.20
CA LEU A 45 53.26 -10.76 51.10
C LEU A 45 54.71 -10.78 50.67
N ALA A 46 54.99 -11.54 49.60
CA ALA A 46 56.25 -11.54 48.92
C ALA A 46 56.59 -10.07 48.65
N ARG A 47 57.72 -9.62 49.20
CA ARG A 47 58.28 -8.30 48.94
C ARG A 47 58.21 -8.04 47.43
N PRO A 48 57.60 -6.95 46.97
CA PRO A 48 57.40 -6.73 45.55
C PRO A 48 58.76 -6.46 44.91
N GLY A 49 59.27 -7.44 44.17
CA GLY A 49 60.35 -7.20 43.23
C GLY A 49 59.82 -6.32 42.10
N HIS A 50 60.57 -5.27 41.75
CA HIS A 50 60.30 -4.31 40.66
C HIS A 50 59.96 -4.92 39.27
N ARG A 51 60.04 -6.24 39.12
CA ARG A 51 59.77 -7.01 37.90
C ARG A 51 58.35 -7.60 37.82
N PHE A 52 57.59 -7.65 38.91
CA PHE A 52 56.20 -8.16 38.91
C PHE A 52 55.19 -7.11 38.44
N TRP A 53 55.47 -5.83 38.67
CA TRP A 53 54.58 -4.72 38.32
C TRP A 53 54.43 -4.48 36.82
N THR A 54 55.38 -4.90 35.98
CA THR A 54 55.31 -4.63 34.53
C THR A 54 54.58 -5.72 33.76
N LYS A 55 54.75 -6.99 34.12
CA LYS A 55 54.16 -8.11 33.37
C LYS A 55 52.68 -8.34 33.70
N GLU A 56 52.32 -8.36 34.98
CA GLU A 56 50.92 -8.55 35.42
C GLU A 56 50.05 -7.34 35.04
N LEU A 57 50.59 -6.12 35.17
CA LEU A 57 49.90 -4.91 34.72
C LEU A 57 49.73 -4.87 33.20
N ALA A 58 50.75 -5.27 32.43
CA ALA A 58 50.63 -5.38 30.98
C ALA A 58 49.62 -6.45 30.57
N LEU A 59 49.53 -7.57 31.29
CA LEU A 59 48.55 -8.62 31.04
C LEU A 59 47.12 -8.15 31.38
N ALA A 60 46.95 -7.45 32.51
CA ALA A 60 45.66 -6.85 32.89
C ALA A 60 45.21 -5.77 31.88
N LEU A 61 46.13 -4.91 31.42
CA LEU A 61 45.86 -3.93 30.38
C LEU A 61 45.52 -4.60 29.04
N ALA A 62 46.24 -5.66 28.66
CA ALA A 62 45.93 -6.44 27.47
C ALA A 62 44.55 -7.12 27.56
N GLY A 63 44.20 -7.64 28.73
CA GLY A 63 42.87 -8.21 29.01
C GLY A 63 41.75 -7.18 28.92
N MET A 64 41.93 -5.99 29.52
CA MET A 64 40.97 -4.89 29.41
C MET A 64 40.87 -4.33 27.98
N LEU A 65 41.97 -4.29 27.24
CA LEU A 65 41.96 -3.86 25.84
C LEU A 65 41.23 -4.89 24.97
N ALA A 66 41.45 -6.19 25.21
CA ALA A 66 40.75 -7.26 24.50
C ALA A 66 39.24 -7.25 24.76
N THR A 67 38.81 -7.03 26.00
CA THR A 67 37.38 -6.90 26.32
C THR A 67 36.77 -5.63 25.71
N LEU A 68 37.50 -4.50 25.70
CA LEU A 68 37.05 -3.28 25.03
C LEU A 68 36.89 -3.49 23.51
N ILE A 69 37.87 -4.10 22.85
CA ILE A 69 37.81 -4.39 21.41
C ILE A 69 36.64 -5.35 21.11
N THR A 70 36.44 -6.37 21.95
CA THR A 70 35.32 -7.31 21.81
C THR A 70 33.97 -6.62 22.01
N ALA A 71 33.86 -5.72 23.00
CA ALA A 71 32.65 -4.94 23.24
C ALA A 71 32.35 -3.95 22.11
N VAL A 72 33.38 -3.28 21.56
CA VAL A 72 33.23 -2.36 20.43
C VAL A 72 32.83 -3.09 19.16
N THR A 73 33.46 -4.23 18.87
CA THR A 73 33.09 -5.05 17.69
C THR A 73 31.68 -5.63 17.83
N ALA A 74 31.31 -6.16 19.00
CA ALA A 74 29.96 -6.62 19.28
C ALA A 74 28.92 -5.49 19.14
N SER A 75 29.20 -4.30 19.66
CA SER A 75 28.35 -3.11 19.52
C SER A 75 28.21 -2.67 18.07
N TYR A 76 29.31 -2.68 17.30
CA TYR A 76 29.29 -2.36 15.87
C TYR A 76 28.45 -3.36 15.06
N PHE A 77 28.60 -4.67 15.32
CA PHE A 77 27.78 -5.70 14.66
C PHE A 77 26.30 -5.62 15.06
N ALA A 78 26.01 -5.35 16.35
CA ALA A 78 24.65 -5.12 16.83
C ALA A 78 24.01 -3.88 16.18
N TYR A 79 24.78 -2.80 16.02
CA TYR A 79 24.33 -1.60 15.32
C TYR A 79 24.04 -1.89 13.84
N GLN A 80 24.97 -2.52 13.12
CA GLN A 80 24.81 -2.88 11.70
C GLN A 80 23.60 -3.80 11.48
N THR A 81 23.42 -4.82 12.32
CA THR A 81 22.24 -5.69 12.26
C THR A 81 20.95 -4.93 12.58
N SER A 82 20.94 -4.03 13.58
CA SER A 82 19.76 -3.21 13.88
C SER A 82 19.36 -2.29 12.72
N VAL A 83 20.33 -1.66 12.03
CA VAL A 83 20.09 -0.79 10.87
C VAL A 83 19.57 -1.62 9.68
N ALA A 84 20.19 -2.75 9.38
CA ALA A 84 19.72 -3.66 8.33
C ALA A 84 18.29 -4.16 8.62
N THR A 85 17.99 -4.51 9.88
CA THR A 85 16.66 -4.96 10.28
C THR A 85 15.64 -3.82 10.14
N ALA A 86 15.96 -2.61 10.61
CA ALA A 86 15.09 -1.44 10.46
C ALA A 86 14.83 -1.08 9.00
N GLU A 87 15.85 -1.19 8.13
CA GLU A 87 15.71 -0.94 6.69
C GLU A 87 14.84 -2.01 6.02
N THR A 88 14.99 -3.29 6.39
CA THR A 88 14.13 -4.37 5.87
C THR A 88 12.67 -4.21 6.29
N VAL A 89 12.42 -3.83 7.55
CA VAL A 89 11.06 -3.57 8.06
C VAL A 89 10.43 -2.39 7.33
N ARG A 90 11.18 -1.30 7.11
CA ARG A 90 10.70 -0.15 6.34
C ARG A 90 10.39 -0.50 4.88
N LYS A 91 11.28 -1.24 4.22
CA LYS A 91 11.04 -1.72 2.85
C LYS A 91 9.80 -2.61 2.76
N GLN A 92 9.58 -3.49 3.74
CA GLN A 92 8.39 -4.31 3.81
C GLN A 92 7.12 -3.46 4.02
N SER A 93 7.14 -2.48 4.92
CA SER A 93 5.99 -1.59 5.13
C SER A 93 5.65 -0.75 3.90
N ASP A 94 6.67 -0.25 3.19
CA ASP A 94 6.47 0.54 1.97
C ASP A 94 5.85 -0.32 0.85
N VAL A 95 6.29 -1.58 0.73
CA VAL A 95 5.71 -2.56 -0.21
C VAL A 95 4.27 -2.92 0.13
N GLU A 96 3.96 -3.14 1.41
CA GLU A 96 2.59 -3.43 1.87
C GLU A 96 1.66 -2.24 1.67
N PHE A 97 2.12 -1.02 1.97
CA PHE A 97 1.38 0.21 1.73
C PHE A 97 1.04 0.36 0.23
N ALA A 98 2.04 0.25 -0.64
CA ALA A 98 1.84 0.34 -2.09
C ALA A 98 0.94 -0.77 -2.65
N ARG A 99 0.94 -1.97 -2.04
CA ARG A 99 0.02 -3.06 -2.40
C ARG A 99 -1.41 -2.76 -1.96
N ASN A 100 -1.60 -2.23 -0.76
CA ASN A 100 -2.92 -1.86 -0.24
C ASN A 100 -3.53 -0.68 -1.01
N GLU A 101 -2.71 0.30 -1.39
CA GLU A 101 -3.11 1.40 -2.27
C GLU A 101 -3.60 0.87 -3.62
N ARG A 102 -2.80 0.05 -4.31
CA ARG A 102 -3.20 -0.60 -5.57
C ARG A 102 -4.49 -1.40 -5.43
N LYS A 103 -4.62 -2.20 -4.36
CA LYS A 103 -5.83 -2.98 -4.08
C LYS A 103 -7.06 -2.08 -3.95
N SER A 104 -6.94 -0.96 -3.24
CA SER A 104 -8.02 0.02 -3.09
C SER A 104 -8.43 0.60 -4.44
N THR A 105 -7.46 1.08 -5.23
CA THR A 105 -7.72 1.67 -6.55
C THR A 105 -8.34 0.66 -7.52
N TYR A 106 -7.86 -0.59 -7.53
CA TYR A 106 -8.42 -1.63 -8.40
C TYR A 106 -9.84 -2.00 -7.98
N THR A 107 -10.13 -1.99 -6.68
CA THR A 107 -11.49 -2.22 -6.17
C THR A 107 -12.45 -1.11 -6.60
N GLU A 108 -12.00 0.15 -6.56
CA GLU A 108 -12.79 1.27 -7.05
C GLU A 108 -13.05 1.16 -8.56
N LEU A 109 -12.04 0.83 -9.36
CA LEU A 109 -12.20 0.59 -10.79
C LEU A 109 -13.20 -0.54 -11.06
N LEU A 110 -13.12 -1.65 -10.32
CA LEU A 110 -14.08 -2.76 -10.42
C LEU A 110 -15.51 -2.31 -10.11
N ALA A 111 -15.71 -1.49 -9.07
CA ALA A 111 -17.02 -0.96 -8.75
C ALA A 111 -17.58 -0.07 -9.88
N LYS A 112 -16.75 0.79 -10.48
CA LYS A 112 -17.18 1.61 -11.63
C LYS A 112 -17.48 0.76 -12.88
N MET A 113 -16.71 -0.30 -13.11
CA MET A 113 -17.01 -1.26 -14.19
C MET A 113 -18.35 -1.97 -13.96
N GLN A 114 -18.67 -2.36 -12.73
CA GLN A 114 -19.96 -2.99 -12.41
C GLN A 114 -21.14 -2.05 -12.65
N ILE A 115 -21.02 -0.77 -12.30
CA ILE A 115 -22.04 0.24 -12.61
C ILE A 115 -22.25 0.34 -14.13
N MET A 116 -21.16 0.42 -14.90
CA MET A 116 -21.25 0.48 -16.36
C MET A 116 -21.91 -0.78 -16.96
N VAL A 117 -21.59 -1.97 -16.43
CA VAL A 117 -22.22 -3.23 -16.85
C VAL A 117 -23.72 -3.24 -16.55
N ALA A 118 -24.14 -2.73 -15.39
CA ALA A 118 -25.55 -2.63 -15.05
C ALA A 118 -26.32 -1.75 -16.04
N ILE A 119 -25.77 -0.56 -16.35
CA ILE A 119 -26.36 0.35 -17.33
C ILE A 119 -26.38 -0.29 -18.73
N GLU A 120 -25.32 -0.99 -19.13
CA GLU A 120 -25.28 -1.77 -20.38
C GLU A 120 -26.36 -2.86 -20.48
N GLN A 121 -26.74 -3.47 -19.36
CA GLN A 121 -27.79 -4.49 -19.31
C GLN A 121 -29.19 -3.89 -19.34
N GLU A 122 -29.35 -2.66 -18.83
CA GLU A 122 -30.62 -1.92 -18.88
C GLU A 122 -30.97 -1.41 -20.29
N VAL A 123 -29.99 -1.35 -21.21
CA VAL A 123 -30.24 -1.00 -22.61
C VAL A 123 -31.09 -2.07 -23.29
N ASP A 124 -32.38 -1.79 -23.44
CA ASP A 124 -33.31 -2.61 -24.20
C ASP A 124 -33.11 -2.39 -25.71
N ILE A 125 -32.25 -3.19 -26.34
CA ILE A 125 -32.00 -3.12 -27.80
C ILE A 125 -33.29 -3.40 -28.60
N SER A 126 -34.24 -4.17 -28.04
CA SER A 126 -35.49 -4.51 -28.75
C SER A 126 -36.40 -3.30 -28.97
N ARG A 127 -36.22 -2.21 -28.22
CA ARG A 127 -36.98 -0.98 -28.37
C ARG A 127 -36.70 -0.25 -29.69
N TYR A 128 -35.49 -0.39 -30.24
CA TYR A 128 -35.12 0.22 -31.52
C TYR A 128 -35.84 -0.43 -32.73
N ASN A 129 -36.53 -1.55 -32.50
CA ASN A 129 -37.42 -2.19 -33.49
C ASN A 129 -38.86 -1.64 -33.45
N ARG A 130 -39.21 -0.80 -32.47
CA ARG A 130 -40.54 -0.18 -32.36
C ARG A 130 -40.56 1.17 -33.08
N ASP A 131 -41.73 1.72 -33.32
CA ASP A 131 -41.85 3.10 -33.83
C ASP A 131 -41.53 4.08 -32.70
N ALA A 132 -40.86 5.18 -33.02
CA ALA A 132 -40.46 6.19 -32.03
C ALA A 132 -41.71 6.90 -31.50
N ASP A 133 -42.02 6.68 -30.23
CA ASP A 133 -43.09 7.39 -29.52
C ASP A 133 -42.51 8.70 -28.92
N PRO A 134 -43.07 9.88 -29.22
CA PRO A 134 -42.64 11.15 -28.63
C PRO A 134 -42.59 11.16 -27.09
N LEU A 135 -43.42 10.36 -26.43
CA LEU A 135 -43.43 10.24 -24.97
C LEU A 135 -42.21 9.48 -24.41
N THR A 136 -41.47 8.78 -25.28
CA THR A 136 -40.26 8.01 -24.90
C THR A 136 -38.96 8.80 -25.04
N GLU A 137 -38.97 9.95 -25.72
CA GLU A 137 -37.79 10.80 -25.94
C GLU A 137 -37.17 11.37 -24.65
N PRO A 138 -37.92 11.84 -23.63
CA PRO A 138 -37.31 12.33 -22.39
C PRO A 138 -36.62 11.23 -21.58
N ALA A 139 -37.20 10.02 -21.55
CA ALA A 139 -36.59 8.86 -20.89
C ALA A 139 -35.29 8.44 -21.61
N PHE A 140 -35.24 8.62 -22.92
CA PHE A 140 -34.08 8.32 -23.74
C PHE A 140 -32.89 9.25 -23.46
N LEU A 141 -33.15 10.54 -23.31
CA LEU A 141 -32.12 11.52 -22.96
C LEU A 141 -31.55 11.27 -21.54
N ASP A 142 -32.38 10.83 -20.60
CA ASP A 142 -31.94 10.45 -19.25
C ASP A 142 -31.03 9.20 -19.28
N GLU A 143 -31.37 8.18 -20.07
CA GLU A 143 -30.50 7.00 -20.28
C GLU A 143 -29.14 7.38 -20.88
N ILE A 144 -29.12 8.30 -21.86
CA ILE A 144 -27.88 8.83 -22.43
C ILE A 144 -27.04 9.53 -21.36
N GLY A 145 -27.66 10.38 -20.54
CA GLY A 145 -26.97 11.07 -19.44
C GLY A 145 -26.38 10.10 -18.40
N LYS A 146 -27.10 9.02 -18.08
CA LYS A 146 -26.58 7.94 -17.21
C LYS A 146 -25.37 7.26 -17.82
N TRP A 147 -25.43 6.95 -19.12
CA TRP A 147 -24.32 6.35 -19.86
C TRP A 147 -23.07 7.22 -19.86
N GLU A 148 -23.21 8.49 -20.21
CA GLU A 148 -22.10 9.44 -20.25
C GLU A 148 -21.47 9.65 -18.88
N SER A 149 -22.29 9.80 -17.84
CA SER A 149 -21.82 9.92 -16.45
C SER A 149 -21.05 8.69 -15.99
N ALA A 150 -21.56 7.48 -16.26
CA ALA A 150 -20.88 6.24 -15.90
C ALA A 150 -19.59 6.03 -16.68
N SER A 151 -19.60 6.33 -17.99
CA SER A 151 -18.43 6.30 -18.86
C SER A 151 -17.32 7.23 -18.36
N LEU A 152 -17.67 8.44 -17.92
CA LEU A 152 -16.73 9.40 -17.33
C LEU A 152 -16.16 8.88 -16.01
N GLN A 153 -17.02 8.36 -15.12
CA GLN A 153 -16.58 7.79 -13.83
C GLN A 153 -15.63 6.61 -14.04
N LEU A 154 -15.90 5.75 -15.01
CA LEU A 154 -15.03 4.63 -15.37
C LEU A 154 -13.68 5.13 -15.90
N SER A 155 -13.68 6.12 -16.79
CA SER A 155 -12.46 6.71 -17.32
C SER A 155 -11.61 7.37 -16.22
N ASN A 156 -12.24 8.03 -15.25
CA ASN A 156 -11.53 8.63 -14.11
C ASN A 156 -10.92 7.57 -13.19
N ALA A 157 -11.67 6.50 -12.87
CA ALA A 157 -11.12 5.39 -12.08
C ALA A 157 -9.97 4.68 -12.81
N ALA A 158 -10.07 4.56 -14.14
CA ALA A 158 -8.99 4.05 -14.98
C ALA A 158 -7.75 4.95 -14.91
N ALA A 159 -7.90 6.27 -14.97
CA ALA A 159 -6.77 7.19 -14.81
C ALA A 159 -6.08 7.07 -13.45
N ALA A 160 -6.82 6.79 -12.37
CA ALA A 160 -6.24 6.53 -11.05
C ALA A 160 -5.35 5.27 -11.06
N VAL A 161 -5.77 4.23 -11.78
CA VAL A 161 -4.95 3.01 -11.97
C VAL A 161 -3.66 3.29 -12.72
N ASP A 162 -3.63 4.24 -13.66
CA ASP A 162 -2.39 4.56 -14.38
C ASP A 162 -1.28 5.05 -13.45
N LEU A 163 -1.64 5.70 -12.35
CA LEU A 163 -0.69 6.25 -11.38
C LEU A 163 -0.04 5.15 -10.54
N VAL A 164 -0.83 4.19 -10.08
CA VAL A 164 -0.40 3.19 -9.09
C VAL A 164 -0.09 1.82 -9.68
N GLY A 165 -0.61 1.50 -10.87
CA GLY A 165 -0.49 0.19 -11.50
C GLY A 165 0.82 -0.04 -12.24
N SER A 166 1.13 -1.31 -12.48
CA SER A 166 2.28 -1.71 -13.31
C SER A 166 2.13 -1.30 -14.77
N ALA A 167 3.23 -1.41 -15.52
CA ALA A 167 3.25 -1.10 -16.95
C ALA A 167 2.24 -1.93 -17.76
N SER A 168 2.08 -3.22 -17.44
CA SER A 168 1.09 -4.09 -18.07
C SER A 168 -0.34 -3.66 -17.72
N MET A 169 -0.59 -3.33 -16.44
CA MET A 169 -1.89 -2.81 -16.01
C MET A 169 -2.26 -1.52 -16.76
N ARG A 170 -1.32 -0.58 -16.91
CA ARG A 170 -1.53 0.67 -17.69
C ARG A 170 -1.98 0.40 -19.12
N LEU A 171 -1.38 -0.58 -19.80
CA LEU A 171 -1.77 -0.95 -21.16
C LEU A 171 -3.21 -1.49 -21.21
N ARG A 172 -3.61 -2.32 -20.23
CA ARG A 172 -5.00 -2.83 -20.14
C ARG A 172 -5.99 -1.72 -19.82
N THR A 173 -5.61 -0.79 -18.96
CA THR A 173 -6.42 0.37 -18.61
C THR A 173 -6.58 1.36 -19.78
N LEU A 174 -5.57 1.50 -20.62
CA LEU A 174 -5.68 2.23 -21.89
C LEU A 174 -6.66 1.54 -22.85
N ALA A 175 -6.51 0.24 -23.08
CA ALA A 175 -7.40 -0.53 -23.94
C ALA A 175 -8.87 -0.49 -23.44
N LEU A 176 -9.08 -0.51 -22.13
CA LEU A 176 -10.40 -0.35 -21.52
C LEU A 176 -11.01 1.03 -21.85
N ARG A 177 -10.23 2.11 -21.73
CA ARG A 177 -10.70 3.46 -22.08
C ARG A 177 -11.01 3.60 -23.56
N GLU A 178 -10.18 3.05 -24.43
CA GLU A 178 -10.41 3.06 -25.88
C GLU A 178 -11.70 2.30 -26.24
N ALA A 179 -11.90 1.12 -25.66
CA ALA A 179 -13.12 0.33 -25.85
C ALA A 179 -14.36 1.06 -25.31
N ASN A 180 -14.25 1.70 -24.13
CA ASN A 180 -15.31 2.47 -23.52
C ASN A 180 -15.71 3.68 -24.38
N ASN A 181 -14.73 4.45 -24.87
CA ASN A 181 -14.96 5.58 -25.75
C ASN A 181 -15.63 5.12 -27.05
N SER A 182 -15.11 4.05 -27.66
CA SER A 182 -15.68 3.49 -28.89
C SER A 182 -17.12 3.02 -28.71
N LEU A 183 -17.45 2.40 -27.57
CA LEU A 183 -18.80 1.96 -27.26
C LEU A 183 -19.73 3.16 -27.00
N SER A 184 -19.26 4.16 -26.26
CA SER A 184 -19.99 5.41 -26.01
C SER A 184 -20.33 6.14 -27.31
N THR A 185 -19.39 6.21 -28.26
CA THR A 185 -19.64 6.79 -29.58
C THR A 185 -20.66 5.98 -30.38
N ALA A 186 -20.57 4.64 -30.35
CA ALA A 186 -21.54 3.79 -31.03
C ALA A 186 -22.95 3.95 -30.46
N TYR A 187 -23.08 4.09 -29.14
CA TYR A 187 -24.35 4.35 -28.47
C TYR A 187 -24.95 5.71 -28.88
N ALA A 188 -24.14 6.78 -28.87
CA ALA A 188 -24.56 8.09 -29.33
C ALA A 188 -24.99 8.09 -30.81
N ALA A 189 -24.29 7.35 -31.67
CA ALA A 189 -24.63 7.21 -33.09
C ALA A 189 -25.94 6.45 -33.30
N LEU A 190 -26.14 5.33 -32.60
CA LEU A 190 -27.41 4.58 -32.61
C LEU A 190 -28.57 5.49 -32.20
N ASN A 191 -28.37 6.27 -31.15
CA ASN A 191 -29.39 7.14 -30.62
C ASN A 191 -29.74 8.31 -31.54
N THR A 192 -28.72 8.92 -32.13
CA THR A 192 -28.89 9.98 -33.14
C THR A 192 -29.66 9.47 -34.35
N GLU A 193 -29.33 8.26 -34.84
CA GLU A 193 -30.01 7.68 -36.00
C GLU A 193 -31.48 7.38 -35.70
N TYR A 194 -31.76 6.80 -34.53
CA TYR A 194 -33.12 6.45 -34.13
C TYR A 194 -34.01 7.69 -33.97
N LEU A 195 -33.49 8.77 -33.36
CA LEU A 195 -34.24 10.02 -33.21
C LEU A 195 -34.41 10.76 -34.55
N HIS A 196 -33.42 10.72 -35.43
CA HIS A 196 -33.47 11.44 -36.70
C HIS A 196 -34.37 10.76 -37.73
N ASN A 197 -34.26 9.44 -37.90
CA ASN A 197 -35.06 8.69 -38.86
C ASN A 197 -35.43 7.29 -38.35
N PRO A 198 -36.44 7.18 -37.48
CA PRO A 198 -36.84 5.91 -36.86
C PRO A 198 -37.39 4.88 -37.87
N THR A 199 -37.76 5.33 -39.08
CA THR A 199 -38.28 4.46 -40.13
C THR A 199 -37.20 3.76 -40.95
N ASN A 200 -35.94 4.23 -40.87
CA ASN A 200 -34.83 3.65 -41.63
C ASN A 200 -34.27 2.39 -40.95
N ARG A 201 -35.04 1.30 -40.98
CA ARG A 201 -34.72 0.03 -40.31
C ARG A 201 -33.37 -0.55 -40.73
N GLN A 202 -33.02 -0.47 -42.01
CA GLN A 202 -31.73 -1.00 -42.50
C GLN A 202 -30.52 -0.31 -41.83
N LYS A 203 -30.61 1.01 -41.63
CA LYS A 203 -29.53 1.78 -41.00
C LYS A 203 -29.49 1.59 -39.49
N ILE A 204 -30.65 1.49 -38.85
CA ILE A 204 -30.78 1.14 -37.42
C ILE A 204 -30.20 -0.26 -37.15
N ASP A 205 -30.52 -1.26 -37.97
CA ASP A 205 -29.98 -2.62 -37.83
C ASP A 205 -28.45 -2.67 -38.04
N ALA A 206 -27.91 -1.77 -38.86
CA ALA A 206 -26.47 -1.64 -39.04
C ALA A 206 -25.80 -1.01 -37.80
N THR A 207 -26.39 0.03 -37.21
CA THR A 207 -25.86 0.68 -36.01
C THR A 207 -26.00 -0.21 -34.76
N ILE A 208 -27.06 -1.01 -34.64
CA ILE A 208 -27.19 -2.02 -33.58
C ILE A 208 -26.06 -3.05 -33.65
N ARG A 209 -25.77 -3.58 -34.85
CA ARG A 209 -24.67 -4.53 -35.04
C ARG A 209 -23.31 -3.94 -34.70
N GLU A 210 -23.08 -2.67 -35.04
CA GLU A 210 -21.86 -1.97 -34.66
C GLU A 210 -21.78 -1.80 -33.13
N PHE A 211 -22.87 -1.39 -32.47
CA PHE A 211 -22.94 -1.28 -31.02
C PHE A 211 -22.63 -2.61 -30.32
N ASP A 212 -23.23 -3.72 -30.75
CA ASP A 212 -22.98 -5.05 -30.18
C ASP A 212 -21.53 -5.54 -30.39
N SER A 213 -20.95 -5.20 -31.55
CA SER A 213 -19.52 -5.46 -31.83
C SER A 213 -18.63 -4.70 -30.84
N ARG A 214 -18.89 -3.40 -30.62
CA ARG A 214 -18.16 -2.59 -29.63
C ARG A 214 -18.38 -3.07 -28.20
N ARG A 215 -19.60 -3.50 -27.87
CA ARG A 215 -19.93 -4.07 -26.56
C ARG A 215 -19.12 -5.33 -26.30
N THR A 216 -18.99 -6.19 -27.30
CA THR A 216 -18.15 -7.40 -27.20
C THR A 216 -16.68 -7.05 -26.98
N ALA A 217 -16.15 -6.03 -27.66
CA ALA A 217 -14.78 -5.55 -27.44
C ALA A 217 -14.58 -5.00 -26.02
N MET A 218 -15.56 -4.24 -25.51
CA MET A 218 -15.55 -3.72 -24.14
C MET A 218 -15.56 -4.84 -23.09
N ILE A 219 -16.38 -5.89 -23.28
CA ILE A 219 -16.40 -7.06 -22.40
C ILE A 219 -15.02 -7.74 -22.36
N ARG A 220 -14.37 -7.94 -23.52
CA ARG A 220 -13.02 -8.52 -23.56
C ARG A 220 -12.00 -7.66 -22.82
N ALA A 221 -12.03 -6.34 -23.02
CA ALA A 221 -11.12 -5.42 -22.34
C ALA A 221 -11.28 -5.48 -20.80
N ARG A 222 -12.52 -5.62 -20.30
CA ARG A 222 -12.79 -5.81 -18.86
C ARG A 222 -12.22 -7.11 -18.31
N VAL A 223 -12.41 -8.22 -19.03
CA VAL A 223 -11.89 -9.53 -18.61
C VAL A 223 -10.37 -9.51 -18.55
N ASP A 224 -9.72 -9.02 -19.61
CA ASP A 224 -8.26 -8.89 -19.68
C ASP A 224 -7.71 -8.03 -18.52
N LEU A 225 -8.40 -6.94 -18.17
CA LEU A 225 -8.01 -6.06 -17.07
C LEU A 225 -8.20 -6.71 -15.70
N ILE A 226 -9.27 -7.48 -15.49
CA ILE A 226 -9.50 -8.22 -14.23
C ILE A 226 -8.40 -9.26 -14.01
N ASP A 227 -8.03 -9.98 -15.07
CA ASP A 227 -6.98 -11.00 -14.97
C ASP A 227 -5.60 -10.37 -14.74
N GLU A 228 -5.31 -9.24 -15.38
CA GLU A 228 -4.09 -8.47 -15.11
C GLU A 228 -4.06 -7.90 -13.69
N ALA A 229 -5.17 -7.36 -13.19
CA ALA A 229 -5.26 -6.85 -11.82
C ALA A 229 -4.99 -7.94 -10.77
N ARG A 230 -5.45 -9.18 -11.03
CA ARG A 230 -5.15 -10.34 -10.17
C ARG A 230 -3.67 -10.69 -10.21
N ALA A 231 -3.05 -10.66 -11.39
CA ALA A 231 -1.61 -10.89 -11.56
C ALA A 231 -0.79 -9.83 -10.82
N ASP A 232 -1.13 -8.55 -11.01
CA ASP A 232 -0.42 -7.41 -10.43
C ASP A 232 -0.49 -7.35 -8.90
N LEU A 233 -1.61 -7.79 -8.31
CA LEU A 233 -1.77 -7.93 -6.86
C LEU A 233 -1.08 -9.17 -6.27
N GLY A 234 -0.45 -10.01 -7.10
CA GLY A 234 0.16 -11.28 -6.69
C GLY A 234 -0.86 -12.31 -6.20
N MET A 235 -2.09 -12.27 -6.71
CA MET A 235 -3.18 -13.20 -6.35
C MET A 235 -3.18 -14.47 -7.22
N LEU A 236 -2.37 -14.51 -8.30
CA LEU A 236 -2.06 -15.74 -9.02
C LEU A 236 -1.01 -16.53 -8.22
N GLY A 237 -1.46 -17.24 -7.19
CA GLY A 237 -0.68 -18.31 -6.57
C GLY A 237 -0.45 -19.42 -7.59
N ASN A 238 0.82 -19.84 -7.73
CA ASN A 238 1.29 -21.06 -8.38
C ASN A 238 0.45 -21.53 -9.57
N ARG A 239 0.81 -21.09 -10.78
CA ARG A 239 0.58 -21.96 -11.93
C ARG A 239 1.42 -23.23 -11.71
N PRO A 240 0.84 -24.44 -11.84
CA PRO A 240 1.58 -25.69 -11.73
C PRO A 240 2.69 -25.79 -12.79
#